data_AF-A0A1I7ZRN3-F1
#
_entry.id   AF-A0A1I7ZRN3-F1
#
_cell.length_a   1.000
_cell.length_b   1.000
_cell.length_c   1.000
_cell.angle_alpha   90.00
_cell.angle_beta   90.00
_cell.angle_gamma   90.00
#
_symmetry.space_group_name_H-M   'P 1'
#
loop_
_entity.id
_entity.type
_entity.pdbx_description
1 polymer ?
#
loop_
_entity_poly.entity_id
_entity_poly.type
_entity_poly.pdbx_seq_one_letter_code
_entity_poly.pdbx_strand_id
1 'polypeptide(L)'
;MMITSLFEKNMVVIFLASGTPIPLLYVLSLVDTKIQFSYHAATYRYTGPAYFESPFIYIRMVLEGTALGLYFLTVVVIVCQQSVYHMAPLKFSRREIRLLAQALLQSLPVAFTMFIGAFLFQEIWKHGLLFIVWSVTSITIPATHLLILILFNSNVRRHLRKLVRRAPGSKLFVTTPQRTGSTRSGGRVEMTRIMRSQHH
;
A
#
# COMPACT_ATOMS: atom_id res chain seq x y z
N MET A 1 4.74 26.10 1.11
CA MET A 1 5.46 25.86 2.38
C MET A 1 4.71 24.94 3.35
N MET A 2 3.38 24.91 3.36
CA MET A 2 2.60 24.08 4.32
C MET A 2 2.62 22.56 4.03
N ILE A 3 2.85 22.15 2.77
CA ILE A 3 2.83 20.74 2.33
C ILE A 3 4.06 19.97 2.81
N THR A 4 5.23 20.61 2.90
CA THR A 4 6.48 19.96 3.34
C THR A 4 6.45 19.61 4.82
N SER A 5 5.94 20.49 5.68
CA SER A 5 5.85 20.21 7.13
C SER A 5 4.89 19.07 7.48
N LEU A 6 3.83 18.88 6.67
CA LEU A 6 2.88 17.78 6.83
C LEU A 6 3.48 16.46 6.35
N PHE A 7 4.36 16.51 5.35
CA PHE A 7 5.07 15.34 4.84
C PHE A 7 6.12 14.85 5.83
N GLU A 8 6.88 15.76 6.45
CA GLU A 8 7.87 15.44 7.49
C GLU A 8 7.23 14.80 8.72
N LYS A 9 6.12 15.38 9.21
CA LYS A 9 5.39 14.83 10.36
C LYS A 9 4.82 13.44 10.09
N ASN A 10 4.28 13.22 8.89
CA ASN A 10 3.77 11.89 8.51
C ASN A 10 4.89 10.88 8.26
N MET A 11 6.04 11.30 7.73
CA MET A 11 7.21 10.42 7.58
C MET A 11 7.72 9.92 8.92
N VAL A 12 7.77 10.77 9.96
CA VAL A 12 8.16 10.35 11.30
C VAL A 12 7.20 9.28 11.83
N VAL A 13 5.89 9.47 11.68
CA VAL A 13 4.88 8.47 12.10
C VAL A 13 5.01 7.17 11.33
N ILE A 14 5.24 7.22 10.01
CA ILE A 14 5.45 6.04 9.16
C ILE A 14 6.75 5.32 9.56
N PHE A 15 7.82 6.06 9.82
CA PHE A 15 9.12 5.52 10.21
C PHE A 15 9.06 4.87 11.60
N LEU A 16 8.32 5.47 12.53
CA LEU A 16 8.03 4.84 13.81
C LEU A 16 7.13 3.60 13.63
N ALA A 17 6.05 3.69 12.88
CA ALA A 17 5.13 2.55 12.71
C ALA A 17 5.78 1.34 12.00
N SER A 18 6.64 1.57 11.02
CA SER A 18 7.31 0.51 10.25
C SER A 18 8.68 0.12 10.80
N GLY A 19 9.39 1.06 11.42
CA GLY A 19 10.76 0.90 11.90
C GLY A 19 10.87 0.53 13.36
N THR A 20 9.84 0.64 14.19
CA THR A 20 9.88 0.20 15.60
C THR A 20 9.75 -1.32 15.79
N PRO A 21 8.92 -2.05 15.00
CA PRO A 21 8.76 -3.50 15.19
C PRO A 21 10.05 -4.28 14.94
N ILE A 22 10.84 -3.92 13.91
CA ILE A 22 12.01 -4.71 13.49
C ILE A 22 13.15 -4.66 14.52
N PRO A 23 13.61 -3.48 15.02
CA PRO A 23 14.61 -3.39 16.07
C PRO A 23 14.11 -3.97 17.39
N LEU A 24 12.81 -3.83 17.70
CA LEU A 24 12.23 -4.43 18.89
C LEU A 24 12.29 -5.96 18.82
N LEU A 25 11.91 -6.57 17.69
CA LEU A 25 12.05 -8.00 17.45
C LEU A 25 13.53 -8.45 17.54
N TYR A 26 14.45 -7.66 16.99
CA TYR A 26 15.89 -7.95 17.06
C TYR A 26 16.43 -7.90 18.49
N VAL A 27 16.17 -6.83 19.24
CA VAL A 27 16.58 -6.68 20.64
C VAL A 27 16.01 -7.82 21.48
N LEU A 28 14.76 -8.20 21.27
CA LEU A 28 14.15 -9.28 22.01
C LEU A 28 14.76 -10.65 21.65
N SER A 29 15.16 -10.87 20.40
CA SER A 29 15.89 -12.09 20.01
C SER A 29 17.27 -12.24 20.68
N LEU A 30 17.86 -11.13 21.14
CA LEU A 30 19.12 -11.16 21.90
C LEU A 30 18.92 -11.54 23.37
N VAL A 31 17.72 -11.27 23.93
CA VAL A 31 17.40 -11.52 25.34
C VAL A 31 16.89 -12.94 25.55
N ASP A 32 16.23 -13.53 24.54
CA ASP A 32 15.62 -14.86 24.65
C ASP A 32 16.07 -15.80 23.53
N THR A 33 16.90 -16.79 23.89
CA THR A 33 17.46 -17.78 22.97
C THR A 33 16.42 -18.76 22.40
N LYS A 34 15.19 -18.74 22.91
CA LYS A 34 14.08 -19.53 22.35
C LYS A 34 13.48 -18.89 21.09
N ILE A 35 13.83 -17.64 20.79
CA ILE A 35 13.43 -16.94 19.56
C ILE A 35 14.38 -17.34 18.44
N GLN A 36 13.91 -18.22 17.54
CA GLN A 36 14.66 -18.68 16.39
C GLN A 36 13.91 -18.41 15.09
N PHE A 37 14.59 -17.73 14.17
CA PHE A 37 14.15 -17.57 12.80
C PHE A 37 14.87 -18.62 11.95
N SER A 38 14.15 -19.64 11.50
CA SER A 38 14.71 -20.68 10.63
C SER A 38 14.10 -20.58 9.23
N TYR A 39 14.96 -20.74 8.23
CA TYR A 39 14.52 -20.85 6.83
C TYR A 39 14.29 -22.32 6.50
N HIS A 40 13.05 -22.69 6.15
CA HIS A 40 12.70 -24.07 5.84
C HIS A 40 11.82 -24.13 4.57
N ALA A 41 12.29 -24.83 3.55
CA ALA A 41 11.55 -25.12 2.30
C ALA A 41 10.78 -23.90 1.72
N ALA A 42 11.48 -22.78 1.53
CA ALA A 42 10.91 -21.52 1.02
C ALA A 42 9.89 -20.81 1.93
N THR A 43 9.83 -21.18 3.22
CA THR A 43 9.06 -20.47 4.25
C THR A 43 9.97 -20.02 5.39
N TYR A 44 9.74 -18.80 5.89
CA TYR A 44 10.34 -18.34 7.14
C TYR A 44 9.51 -18.89 8.30
N ARG A 45 10.09 -19.77 9.12
CA ARG A 45 9.48 -20.24 10.36
C ARG A 45 10.03 -19.44 11.53
N TYR A 46 9.13 -18.73 12.19
CA TYR A 46 9.36 -18.18 13.50
C TYR A 46 9.03 -19.26 14.54
N THR A 47 9.99 -19.53 15.42
CA THR A 47 9.78 -20.39 16.60
C THR A 47 10.12 -19.52 17.78
N GLY A 48 9.16 -19.25 18.65
CA GLY A 48 9.40 -18.43 19.83
C GLY A 48 8.45 -18.78 20.97
N PRO A 49 8.71 -18.23 22.16
CA PRO A 49 7.86 -18.48 23.31
C PRO A 49 6.44 -17.96 23.08
N ALA A 50 5.43 -18.65 23.60
CA ALA A 50 4.02 -18.26 23.46
C ALA A 50 3.73 -16.85 24.05
N TYR A 51 4.47 -16.42 25.07
CA TYR A 51 4.40 -15.07 25.63
C TYR A 51 4.94 -13.99 24.70
N PHE A 52 5.50 -14.35 23.55
CA PHE A 52 5.95 -13.40 22.53
C PHE A 52 4.89 -13.20 21.45
N GLU A 53 4.33 -14.29 20.92
CA GLU A 53 3.29 -14.21 19.89
C GLU A 53 2.00 -13.60 20.45
N SER A 54 1.62 -14.02 21.66
CA SER A 54 0.36 -13.61 22.28
C SER A 54 0.22 -12.09 22.49
N PRO A 55 1.17 -11.36 23.12
CA PRO A 55 1.02 -9.93 23.31
C PRO A 55 1.13 -9.14 22.00
N PHE A 56 1.95 -9.55 21.04
CA PHE A 56 2.00 -8.86 19.74
C PHE A 56 0.70 -9.00 18.97
N ILE A 57 0.13 -10.22 18.92
CA ILE A 57 -1.16 -10.49 18.30
C ILE A 57 -2.28 -9.73 19.04
N TYR A 58 -2.24 -9.72 20.37
CA TYR A 58 -3.22 -9.04 21.21
C TYR A 58 -3.15 -7.51 21.07
N ILE A 59 -1.97 -6.91 21.20
CA ILE A 59 -1.76 -5.46 21.02
C ILE A 59 -2.21 -5.04 19.64
N ARG A 60 -1.86 -5.81 18.60
CA ARG A 60 -2.27 -5.51 17.22
C ARG A 60 -3.79 -5.56 17.06
N MET A 61 -4.44 -6.59 17.59
CA MET A 61 -5.91 -6.68 17.61
C MET A 61 -6.56 -5.50 18.35
N VAL A 62 -6.04 -5.15 19.53
CA VAL A 62 -6.57 -4.04 20.34
C VAL A 62 -6.42 -2.72 19.59
N LEU A 63 -5.25 -2.44 19.00
CA LEU A 63 -5.01 -1.21 18.25
C LEU A 63 -5.93 -1.07 17.05
N GLU A 64 -6.11 -2.15 16.29
CA GLU A 64 -6.90 -2.14 15.07
C GLU A 64 -8.40 -2.16 15.35
N GLY A 65 -8.83 -2.88 16.39
CA GLY A 65 -10.19 -2.79 16.91
C GLY A 65 -10.51 -1.39 17.44
N THR A 66 -9.59 -0.77 18.17
CA THR A 66 -9.74 0.61 18.65
C THR A 66 -9.82 1.58 17.48
N ALA A 67 -8.95 1.46 16.48
CA ALA A 67 -8.97 2.31 15.30
C ALA A 67 -10.29 2.19 14.53
N LEU A 68 -10.76 0.97 14.28
CA LEU A 68 -12.05 0.71 13.63
C LEU A 68 -13.20 1.31 14.43
N GLY A 69 -13.21 1.12 15.75
CA GLY A 69 -14.21 1.68 16.65
C GLY A 69 -14.23 3.21 16.63
N LEU A 70 -13.07 3.86 16.65
CA LEU A 70 -12.96 5.32 16.54
C LEU A 70 -13.44 5.85 15.19
N TYR A 71 -13.14 5.16 14.09
CA TYR A 71 -13.68 5.54 12.78
C TYR A 71 -15.20 5.41 12.73
N PHE A 72 -15.76 4.32 13.27
CA PHE A 72 -17.20 4.13 13.34
C PHE A 72 -17.87 5.18 14.22
N LEU A 73 -17.31 5.45 15.41
CA LEU A 73 -17.78 6.52 16.30
C LEU A 73 -17.77 7.88 15.60
N THR A 74 -16.73 8.17 14.82
CA THR A 74 -16.65 9.42 14.03
C THR A 74 -17.83 9.51 13.05
N VAL A 75 -18.18 8.42 12.35
CA VAL A 75 -19.34 8.39 11.46
C VAL A 75 -20.65 8.59 12.23
N VAL A 76 -20.82 7.91 13.37
CA VAL A 76 -22.02 8.04 14.21
C VAL A 76 -22.17 9.47 14.69
N VAL A 77 -21.10 10.11 15.17
CA VAL A 77 -21.12 11.51 15.60
C VAL A 77 -21.53 12.43 14.45
N ILE A 78 -20.99 12.23 13.24
CA ILE A 78 -21.37 13.01 12.06
C ILE A 78 -22.87 12.84 11.74
N VAL A 79 -23.37 11.61 11.74
CA VAL A 79 -24.78 11.30 11.46
C VAL A 79 -25.70 11.89 12.53
N CYS A 80 -25.37 11.71 13.80
CA CYS A 80 -26.14 12.24 14.94
C CYS A 80 -26.15 13.78 14.94
N GLN A 81 -25.02 14.42 14.64
CA GLN A 81 -24.97 15.88 14.53
C GLN A 81 -25.86 16.39 13.39
N GLN A 82 -25.91 15.65 12.27
CA GLN A 82 -26.77 15.97 11.15
C GLN A 82 -28.27 15.77 11.48
N SER A 83 -28.62 14.74 12.25
CA SER A 83 -30.01 14.42 12.59
C SER A 83 -30.60 15.26 13.72
N VAL A 84 -29.80 15.58 14.76
CA VAL A 84 -30.29 16.26 15.96
C VAL A 84 -30.36 17.76 15.77
N TYR A 85 -29.34 18.36 15.15
CA TYR A 85 -29.19 19.80 15.26
C TYR A 85 -29.90 20.59 14.17
N HIS A 86 -30.11 20.09 12.94
CA HIS A 86 -30.70 20.83 11.79
C HIS A 86 -30.19 22.28 11.54
N MET A 87 -29.32 22.86 12.36
CA MET A 87 -29.20 24.31 12.61
C MET A 87 -27.82 24.87 12.30
N ALA A 88 -26.88 24.07 11.83
CA ALA A 88 -25.76 24.60 11.08
C ALA A 88 -25.38 23.54 10.04
N PRO A 89 -25.26 23.90 8.75
CA PRO A 89 -24.62 23.01 7.82
C PRO A 89 -23.18 22.84 8.29
N LEU A 90 -22.89 21.74 9.00
CA LEU A 90 -21.52 21.33 9.26
C LEU A 90 -20.86 21.23 7.89
N LYS A 91 -20.01 22.21 7.59
CA LYS A 91 -19.29 22.29 6.31
C LYS A 91 -18.14 21.30 6.36
N PHE A 92 -18.46 20.01 6.45
CA PHE A 92 -17.47 18.98 6.18
C PHE A 92 -17.02 19.13 4.74
N SER A 93 -15.72 19.25 4.56
CA SER A 93 -15.16 19.25 3.23
C SER A 93 -15.48 17.90 2.58
N ARG A 94 -15.93 17.90 1.33
CA ARG A 94 -16.08 16.66 0.54
C ARG A 94 -14.80 15.81 0.55
N ARG A 95 -13.65 16.44 0.81
CA ARG A 95 -12.36 15.76 0.97
C ARG A 95 -12.27 14.97 2.27
N GLU A 96 -12.76 15.50 3.39
CA GLU A 96 -12.70 14.86 4.71
C GLU A 96 -13.59 13.63 4.76
N ILE A 97 -14.83 13.75 4.29
CA ILE A 97 -15.77 12.63 4.18
C ILE A 97 -15.17 11.50 3.35
N ARG A 98 -14.49 11.88 2.25
CA ARG A 98 -13.84 10.92 1.37
C ARG A 98 -12.67 10.22 2.05
N LEU A 99 -11.85 10.94 2.80
CA LEU A 99 -10.73 10.36 3.55
C LEU A 99 -11.22 9.42 4.66
N LEU A 100 -12.29 9.79 5.37
CA LEU A 100 -12.91 8.95 6.40
C LEU A 100 -13.47 7.65 5.79
N ALA A 101 -14.24 7.75 4.70
CA ALA A 101 -14.75 6.58 3.99
C ALA A 101 -13.61 5.69 3.44
N GLN A 102 -12.54 6.31 2.94
CA GLN A 102 -11.35 5.59 2.48
C GLN A 102 -10.70 4.81 3.64
N ALA A 103 -10.50 5.45 4.80
CA ALA A 103 -9.90 4.82 5.97
C ALA A 103 -10.74 3.64 6.48
N LEU A 104 -12.07 3.81 6.56
CA LEU A 104 -13.01 2.76 6.95
C LEU A 104 -12.97 1.56 6.00
N LEU A 105 -13.04 1.80 4.69
CA LEU A 105 -12.99 0.73 3.71
C LEU A 105 -11.65 -0.01 3.71
N GLN A 106 -10.55 0.68 4.04
CA GLN A 106 -9.23 0.06 4.15
C GLN A 106 -9.06 -0.74 5.45
N SER A 107 -9.65 -0.29 6.56
CA SER A 107 -9.54 -0.99 7.84
C SER A 107 -10.40 -2.25 7.93
N LEU A 108 -11.52 -2.32 7.21
CA LEU A 108 -12.42 -3.49 7.22
C LEU A 108 -11.74 -4.84 6.87
N PRO A 109 -11.05 -5.01 5.72
CA PRO A 109 -10.42 -6.28 5.39
C PRO A 109 -9.26 -6.64 6.36
N VAL A 110 -8.58 -5.63 6.90
CA VAL A 110 -7.52 -5.81 7.90
C VAL A 110 -8.12 -6.29 9.22
N ALA A 111 -9.18 -5.63 9.70
CA ALA A 111 -9.90 -6.02 10.90
C ALA A 111 -10.49 -7.43 10.75
N PHE A 112 -11.15 -7.73 9.62
CA PHE A 112 -11.69 -9.07 9.35
C PHE A 112 -10.61 -10.14 9.46
N THR A 113 -9.49 -9.99 8.75
CA THR A 113 -8.42 -11.00 8.75
C THR A 113 -7.77 -11.17 10.12
N MET A 114 -7.61 -10.09 10.89
CA MET A 114 -7.06 -10.20 12.25
C MET A 114 -8.04 -10.78 13.26
N PHE A 115 -9.29 -10.33 13.31
CA PHE A 115 -10.28 -10.86 14.25
C PHE A 115 -10.60 -12.31 13.96
N ILE A 116 -10.88 -12.65 12.70
CA ILE A 116 -11.13 -14.03 12.30
C ILE A 116 -9.89 -14.89 12.54
N GLY A 117 -8.71 -14.39 12.15
CA GLY A 117 -7.44 -15.10 12.33
C GLY A 117 -7.13 -15.40 13.80
N ALA A 118 -7.49 -14.49 14.71
CA ALA A 118 -7.25 -14.66 16.14
C ALA A 118 -8.30 -15.51 16.85
N PHE A 119 -9.60 -15.23 16.62
CA PHE A 119 -10.69 -15.91 17.31
C PHE A 119 -10.95 -17.32 16.76
N LEU A 120 -10.77 -17.51 15.46
CA LEU A 120 -11.03 -18.79 14.79
C LEU A 120 -9.74 -19.51 14.39
N PHE A 121 -8.58 -19.14 14.94
CA PHE A 121 -7.29 -19.74 14.56
C PHE A 121 -7.35 -21.27 14.48
N GLN A 122 -7.81 -21.93 15.55
CA GLN A 122 -7.89 -23.40 15.59
C GLN A 122 -8.88 -23.97 14.55
N GLU A 123 -9.97 -23.29 14.28
CA GLU A 123 -10.99 -23.74 13.34
C GLU A 123 -10.57 -23.52 11.88
N ILE A 124 -9.84 -22.44 11.60
CA ILE A 124 -9.27 -22.15 10.29
C ILE A 124 -8.36 -23.30 9.85
N TRP A 125 -7.50 -23.81 10.74
CA TRP A 125 -6.60 -24.93 10.41
C TRP A 125 -7.32 -26.27 10.25
N LYS A 126 -8.45 -26.47 10.93
CA LYS A 126 -9.25 -27.69 10.81
C LYS A 126 -10.10 -27.72 9.53
N HIS A 127 -10.54 -26.55 9.06
CA HIS A 127 -11.46 -26.44 7.92
C HIS A 127 -10.79 -25.77 6.72
N GLY A 128 -10.42 -26.58 5.72
CA GLY A 128 -9.72 -26.10 4.52
C GLY A 128 -10.41 -24.96 3.78
N LEU A 129 -11.75 -24.93 3.73
CA LEU A 129 -12.50 -23.82 3.11
C LEU A 129 -12.33 -22.51 3.89
N LEU A 130 -12.40 -22.55 5.22
CA LEU A 130 -12.16 -21.37 6.07
C LEU A 130 -10.73 -20.86 5.89
N PHE A 131 -9.75 -21.77 5.82
CA PHE A 131 -8.37 -21.42 5.51
C PHE A 131 -8.22 -20.73 4.16
N ILE A 132 -8.84 -21.24 3.10
CA ILE A 132 -8.78 -20.64 1.76
C ILE A 132 -9.39 -19.24 1.78
N VAL A 133 -10.59 -19.08 2.34
CA VAL A 133 -11.28 -17.77 2.40
C VAL A 133 -10.46 -16.75 3.19
N TRP A 134 -9.96 -17.14 4.37
CA TRP A 134 -9.14 -16.28 5.21
C TRP A 134 -7.82 -15.89 4.50
N SER A 135 -7.14 -16.87 3.89
CA SER A 135 -5.87 -16.65 3.18
C SER A 135 -6.04 -15.76 1.95
N VAL A 136 -7.07 -16.00 1.13
CA VAL A 136 -7.38 -15.16 -0.04
C VAL A 136 -7.69 -13.74 0.40
N THR A 137 -8.47 -13.55 1.47
CA THR A 137 -8.76 -12.22 2.01
C THR A 137 -7.48 -11.52 2.48
N SER A 138 -6.61 -12.23 3.20
CA SER A 138 -5.32 -11.70 3.69
C SER A 138 -4.38 -11.28 2.55
N ILE A 139 -4.21 -12.14 1.54
CA ILE A 139 -3.31 -11.88 0.40
C ILE A 139 -3.84 -10.74 -0.47
N THR A 140 -5.16 -10.54 -0.53
CA THR A 140 -5.79 -9.48 -1.33
C THR A 140 -5.87 -8.12 -0.61
N ILE A 141 -5.44 -8.00 0.65
CA ILE A 141 -5.42 -6.72 1.39
C ILE A 141 -4.67 -5.62 0.62
N PRO A 142 -3.43 -5.82 0.14
CA PRO A 142 -2.69 -4.76 -0.55
C PRO A 142 -3.37 -4.34 -1.86
N ALA A 143 -3.92 -5.30 -2.61
CA ALA A 143 -4.66 -5.04 -3.84
C ALA A 143 -5.94 -4.24 -3.55
N THR A 144 -6.67 -4.62 -2.51
CA THR A 144 -7.88 -3.92 -2.04
C THR A 144 -7.55 -2.49 -1.59
N HIS A 145 -6.48 -2.29 -0.83
CA HIS A 145 -6.02 -0.97 -0.41
C HIS A 145 -5.64 -0.09 -1.60
N LEU A 146 -4.95 -0.64 -2.60
CA LEU A 146 -4.60 0.06 -3.83
C LEU A 146 -5.86 0.43 -4.63
N LEU A 147 -6.81 -0.50 -4.76
CA LEU A 147 -8.08 -0.25 -5.43
C LEU A 147 -8.85 0.88 -4.75
N ILE A 148 -8.98 0.84 -3.43
CA ILE A 148 -9.64 1.90 -2.64
C ILE A 148 -8.91 3.24 -2.83
N LEU A 149 -7.57 3.26 -2.79
CA LEU A 149 -6.79 4.46 -3.04
C LEU A 149 -7.09 5.04 -4.43
N ILE A 150 -7.15 4.22 -5.47
CA ILE A 150 -7.50 4.65 -6.83
C ILE A 150 -8.94 5.18 -6.87
N LEU A 151 -9.90 4.48 -6.26
CA LEU A 151 -11.33 4.86 -6.26
C LEU A 151 -11.61 6.17 -5.50
N PHE A 152 -10.82 6.50 -4.47
CA PHE A 152 -11.05 7.69 -3.65
C PHE A 152 -10.11 8.86 -4.04
N ASN A 153 -8.95 8.61 -4.63
CA ASN A 153 -8.00 9.67 -5.00
C ASN A 153 -8.14 10.10 -6.48
N SER A 154 -8.72 11.28 -6.71
CA SER A 154 -8.90 11.85 -8.06
C SER A 154 -7.59 12.15 -8.78
N ASN A 155 -6.52 12.49 -8.04
CA ASN A 155 -5.21 12.77 -8.61
C ASN A 155 -4.58 11.49 -9.14
N VAL A 156 -4.66 10.40 -8.38
CA VAL A 156 -4.22 9.07 -8.80
C VAL A 156 -4.98 8.64 -10.05
N ARG A 157 -6.33 8.76 -10.08
CA ARG A 157 -7.11 8.43 -11.29
C ARG A 157 -6.74 9.28 -12.50
N ARG A 158 -6.47 10.58 -12.30
CA ARG A 158 -6.06 11.47 -13.39
C ARG A 158 -4.67 11.08 -13.90
N HIS A 159 -3.75 10.73 -13.01
CA HIS A 159 -2.41 10.27 -13.35
C HIS A 159 -2.44 8.93 -14.11
N LEU A 160 -3.17 7.93 -13.59
CA LEU A 160 -3.35 6.64 -14.25
C LEU A 160 -3.99 6.79 -15.63
N ARG A 161 -5.03 7.63 -15.78
CA ARG A 161 -5.61 7.93 -17.10
C ARG A 161 -4.60 8.55 -18.07
N LYS A 162 -3.71 9.42 -17.58
CA LYS A 162 -2.63 9.98 -18.41
C LYS A 162 -1.62 8.91 -18.82
N LEU A 163 -1.25 8.01 -17.91
CA LEU A 163 -0.35 6.89 -18.21
C LEU A 163 -0.94 5.96 -19.25
N VAL A 164 -2.21 5.55 -19.09
CA VAL A 164 -2.90 4.68 -20.06
C VAL A 164 -3.03 5.36 -21.43
N ARG A 165 -3.35 6.65 -21.48
CA ARG A 165 -3.43 7.42 -22.74
C ARG A 165 -2.08 7.68 -23.39
N ARG A 166 -0.99 7.69 -22.61
CA ARG A 166 0.38 7.87 -23.10
C ARG A 166 1.09 6.54 -23.37
N ALA A 167 0.51 5.41 -22.97
CA ALA A 167 1.05 4.11 -23.32
C ALA A 167 1.01 4.02 -24.85
N PRO A 168 2.17 4.02 -25.53
CA PRO A 168 2.18 3.90 -26.97
C PRO A 168 1.59 2.53 -27.29
N GLY A 169 0.47 2.53 -28.01
CA GLY A 169 -0.03 1.32 -28.64
C GLY A 169 1.09 0.71 -29.49
N SER A 170 1.43 -0.54 -29.19
CA SER A 170 2.04 -1.48 -30.14
C SER A 170 3.25 -0.98 -30.97
N LYS A 171 4.41 -0.74 -30.34
CA LYS A 171 5.73 -0.91 -31.01
C LYS A 171 6.83 -1.39 -30.03
N LEU A 172 6.50 -2.27 -29.07
CA LEU A 172 7.50 -2.82 -28.15
C LEU A 172 8.35 -3.95 -28.76
N PHE A 173 8.05 -4.38 -29.98
CA PHE A 173 8.91 -5.24 -30.80
C PHE A 173 9.20 -4.54 -32.12
N VAL A 174 10.05 -3.52 -32.10
CA VAL A 174 10.87 -3.27 -33.27
C VAL A 174 11.96 -4.34 -33.20
N THR A 175 11.71 -5.47 -33.88
CA THR A 175 12.79 -6.30 -34.37
C THR A 175 13.68 -5.38 -35.19
N THR A 176 14.77 -4.89 -34.61
CA THR A 176 15.86 -4.31 -35.36
C THR A 176 16.24 -5.35 -36.41
N PRO A 177 16.06 -5.08 -37.72
CA PRO A 177 16.69 -5.92 -38.71
C PRO A 177 18.19 -5.73 -38.47
N GLN A 178 18.83 -6.79 -38.01
CA GLN A 178 20.28 -6.89 -37.92
C GLN A 178 20.78 -6.71 -39.36
N ARG A 179 21.16 -5.47 -39.69
CA ARG A 179 21.80 -5.14 -40.95
C ARG A 179 23.16 -5.82 -40.90
N THR A 180 23.23 -7.03 -41.44
CA THR A 180 24.48 -7.71 -41.79
C THR A 180 25.23 -6.76 -42.71
N GLY A 181 26.19 -6.04 -42.13
CA GLY A 181 27.09 -5.18 -42.86
C GLY A 181 27.93 -6.04 -43.80
N SER A 182 27.64 -5.96 -45.10
CA SER A 182 28.60 -6.32 -46.12
C SER A 182 29.69 -5.24 -46.14
N THR A 183 30.83 -5.59 -45.56
CA THR A 183 32.11 -4.92 -45.81
C THR A 183 32.47 -5.06 -47.29
N ARG A 184 32.47 -3.95 -48.02
CA ARG A 184 33.45 -3.57 -49.08
C ARG A 184 32.98 -2.23 -49.67
N SER A 185 33.63 -1.12 -49.33
CA SER A 185 34.92 -0.65 -49.88
C SER A 185 34.69 0.39 -50.98
N GLY A 186 35.06 1.63 -50.66
CA GLY A 186 35.77 2.47 -51.62
C GLY A 186 35.03 3.67 -52.20
N GLY A 187 35.35 4.85 -51.66
CA GLY A 187 35.73 5.98 -52.51
C GLY A 187 34.81 7.21 -52.51
N ARG A 188 35.38 8.33 -52.00
CA ARG A 188 35.24 9.73 -52.47
C ARG A 188 33.82 10.35 -52.41
N VAL A 189 33.57 11.60 -52.03
CA VAL A 189 34.37 12.83 -51.83
C VAL A 189 33.37 13.88 -51.33
N GLU A 190 33.78 14.74 -50.37
CA GLU A 190 33.37 16.15 -50.16
C GLU A 190 31.87 16.53 -50.12
N MET A 191 31.40 17.61 -49.50
CA MET A 191 32.03 18.79 -48.89
C MET A 191 31.04 19.40 -47.90
N THR A 192 31.61 19.96 -46.86
CA THR A 192 31.09 20.91 -45.88
C THR A 192 30.16 21.99 -46.47
N ARG A 193 29.03 22.29 -45.82
CA ARG A 193 28.61 23.69 -45.65
C ARG A 193 27.73 23.91 -44.42
N ILE A 194 28.37 24.43 -43.38
CA ILE A 194 27.73 25.21 -42.33
C ILE A 194 27.52 26.61 -42.90
N MET A 195 26.30 27.16 -42.84
CA MET A 195 26.14 28.61 -42.73
C MET A 195 24.81 29.01 -42.07
N ARG A 196 24.97 29.84 -41.03
CA ARG A 196 23.94 30.68 -40.37
C ARG A 196 23.44 31.79 -41.30
N SER A 197 22.23 32.29 -41.05
CA SER A 197 21.78 33.71 -41.06
C SER A 197 20.27 33.75 -41.35
N GLN A 198 19.38 34.08 -40.41
CA GLN A 198 18.89 35.42 -40.03
C GLN A 198 18.15 36.23 -41.13
N HIS A 199 17.04 36.85 -40.69
CA HIS A 199 16.10 37.79 -41.34
C HIS A 199 15.02 37.12 -42.23
N HIS A 200 13.71 37.39 -42.09
CA HIS A 200 12.94 38.53 -41.58
C HIS A 200 11.73 38.09 -40.76
#